data_AF-A0A954A1Y5-F1
#
_entry.id   AF-A0A954A1Y5-F1
#
_cell.length_a   1.000
_cell.length_b   1.000
_cell.length_c   1.000
_cell.angle_alpha   90.00
_cell.angle_beta   90.00
_cell.angle_gamma   90.00
#
_symmetry.space_group_name_H-M   'P 1'
#
loop_
_entity.id
_entity.type
_entity.pdbx_description
1 polymer ?
#
loop_
_entity_poly.entity_id
_entity_poly.type
_entity_poly.pdbx_seq_one_letter_code
_entity_poly.pdbx_strand_id
1 'polypeptide(L)'
;MSAVVIIGTAKGAFVLRPDATRAHWSIEGPLFRGWKVTASSRSQDGTYFLGTASFVYGAAIHRSKDLSEFRHVEAGPRYPDGGDRKLNQIWKLDCSHDAYYAGVDEAGLFRSTDGGESWEPLSGLNDHPSRAKWFPGNGGLCAHSLLIDDARRRIHCG
;
A
#
# COMPACT_ATOMS: atom_id res chain seq x y z
N MET A 1 13.14 -20.03 7.54
CA MET A 1 12.32 -18.90 7.05
C MET A 1 12.47 -17.76 8.05
N SER A 2 13.20 -16.69 7.70
CA SER A 2 13.36 -15.53 8.58
C SER A 2 12.05 -14.73 8.60
N ALA A 3 11.57 -14.39 9.80
CA ALA A 3 10.42 -13.50 9.95
C ALA A 3 10.92 -12.05 10.03
N VAL A 4 10.15 -11.10 9.51
CA VAL A 4 10.41 -9.66 9.66
C VAL A 4 9.09 -9.01 10.01
N VAL A 5 9.09 -8.09 10.98
CA VAL A 5 7.92 -7.29 11.33
C VAL A 5 8.20 -5.84 10.96
N ILE A 6 7.28 -5.24 10.21
CA ILE A 6 7.35 -3.82 9.82
C ILE A 6 6.29 -3.07 10.61
N ILE A 7 6.73 -2.12 11.44
CA ILE A 7 5.84 -1.30 12.26
C ILE A 7 5.70 0.06 11.60
N GLY A 8 4.59 0.28 10.90
CA GLY A 8 4.23 1.59 10.36
C GLY A 8 3.67 2.51 11.43
N THR A 9 4.07 3.77 11.43
CA THR A 9 3.61 4.78 12.38
C THR A 9 3.26 6.08 11.66
N ALA A 10 2.71 7.05 12.39
CA ALA A 10 2.49 8.40 11.86
C ALA A 10 3.79 9.21 11.61
N LYS A 11 4.96 8.72 12.06
CA LYS A 11 6.24 9.46 12.02
C LYS A 11 7.39 8.66 11.39
N GLY A 12 7.11 7.53 10.77
CA GLY A 12 8.06 6.66 10.08
C GLY A 12 7.69 5.19 10.23
N ALA A 13 8.62 4.30 9.91
CA ALA A 13 8.51 2.89 10.21
C ALA A 13 9.74 2.34 10.93
N PHE A 14 9.55 1.23 11.63
CA PHE A 14 10.62 0.45 12.24
C PHE A 14 10.59 -0.98 11.71
N VAL A 15 11.76 -1.60 11.59
CA VAL A 15 11.90 -2.99 11.18
C VAL A 15 12.40 -3.80 12.35
N LEU A 16 11.66 -4.85 12.68
CA LEU A 16 11.99 -5.80 13.73
C LEU A 16 12.48 -7.10 13.10
N ARG A 17 13.69 -7.52 13.48
CA ARG A 17 14.28 -8.78 13.02
C ARG A 17 14.53 -9.71 14.22
N PRO A 18 14.02 -10.94 14.20
CA PRO A 18 14.20 -11.88 15.29
C PRO A 18 15.57 -12.56 15.19
N ASP A 19 16.05 -13.02 16.34
CA ASP A 19 17.06 -14.06 16.41
C ASP A 19 16.50 -15.40 15.87
N ALA A 20 17.33 -16.45 15.84
CA ALA A 20 16.92 -17.76 15.33
C ALA A 20 15.73 -18.37 16.09
N THR A 21 15.57 -18.02 17.37
CA THR A 21 14.51 -18.55 18.24
C THR A 21 13.26 -17.67 18.31
N ARG A 22 13.33 -16.43 17.77
CA ARG A 22 12.32 -15.37 17.92
C ARG A 22 12.07 -14.91 19.36
N ALA A 23 12.97 -15.24 20.28
CA ALA A 23 12.92 -14.79 21.67
C ALA A 23 13.42 -13.35 21.82
N HIS A 24 14.34 -12.92 20.95
CA HIS A 24 14.91 -11.58 20.97
C HIS A 24 14.78 -10.93 19.59
N TRP A 25 14.52 -9.61 19.59
CA TRP A 25 14.30 -8.84 18.38
C TRP A 25 15.21 -7.62 18.35
N SER A 26 15.97 -7.43 17.26
CA SER A 26 16.62 -6.16 16.98
C SER A 26 15.62 -5.20 16.33
N ILE A 27 15.80 -3.91 16.58
CA ILE A 27 14.95 -2.83 16.04
C ILE A 27 15.83 -1.92 15.20
N GLU A 28 15.42 -1.66 13.97
CA GLU A 28 16.07 -0.75 13.04
C GLU A 28 15.11 0.36 12.60
N GLY A 29 15.65 1.55 12.29
CA GLY A 29 14.90 2.71 11.83
C GLY A 29 15.20 4.00 12.62
N PRO A 30 14.35 5.04 12.49
CA PRO A 30 13.15 5.06 11.68
C PRO A 30 13.44 5.16 10.18
N LEU A 31 12.77 4.33 9.40
CA LEU A 31 12.60 4.52 7.95
C LEU A 31 11.62 5.67 7.71
N PHE A 32 11.82 6.45 6.64
CA PHE A 32 10.92 7.54 6.24
C PHE A 32 10.58 8.51 7.38
N ARG A 33 11.60 8.96 8.12
CA ARG A 33 11.44 9.82 9.31
C ARG A 33 10.54 11.03 8.99
N GLY A 34 9.49 11.21 9.79
CA GLY A 34 8.52 12.30 9.67
C GLY A 34 7.38 12.05 8.69
N TRP A 35 7.40 10.95 7.95
CA TRP A 35 6.32 10.55 7.04
C TRP A 35 5.52 9.42 7.68
N LYS A 36 4.22 9.35 7.40
CA LYS A 36 3.44 8.19 7.83
C LYS A 36 3.85 6.98 6.98
N VAL A 37 3.93 5.81 7.59
CA VAL A 37 4.00 4.53 6.87
C VAL A 37 2.73 3.75 7.20
N THR A 38 1.93 3.51 6.18
CA THR A 38 0.48 3.24 6.32
C THR A 38 0.08 1.87 5.80
N ALA A 39 0.86 1.31 4.86
CA ALA A 39 0.67 -0.03 4.36
C ALA A 39 2.02 -0.68 4.08
N SER A 40 2.09 -2.00 4.18
CA SER A 40 3.23 -2.80 3.75
C SER A 40 2.76 -4.09 3.09
N SER A 41 3.54 -4.57 2.12
CA SER A 41 3.36 -5.87 1.50
C SER A 41 4.71 -6.42 1.05
N ARG A 42 4.75 -7.71 0.74
CA ARG A 42 5.94 -8.38 0.20
C ARG A 42 5.53 -9.27 -0.96
N SER A 43 6.15 -9.08 -2.12
CA SER A 43 5.97 -9.93 -3.28
C SER A 43 6.70 -11.27 -3.13
N GLN A 44 6.34 -12.23 -3.98
CA GLN A 44 6.92 -13.58 -3.98
C GLN A 44 8.43 -13.59 -4.27
N ASP A 45 8.90 -12.65 -5.08
CA ASP A 45 10.33 -12.44 -5.36
C ASP A 45 11.08 -11.74 -4.21
N GLY A 46 10.40 -11.55 -3.07
CA GLY A 46 10.95 -11.00 -1.85
C GLY A 46 11.01 -9.47 -1.79
N THR A 47 10.58 -8.72 -2.81
CA THR A 47 10.52 -7.26 -2.75
C THR A 47 9.49 -6.79 -1.73
N TYR A 48 9.89 -5.85 -0.89
CA TYR A 48 9.01 -5.13 0.03
C TYR A 48 8.45 -3.89 -0.66
N PHE A 49 7.18 -3.62 -0.39
CA PHE A 49 6.48 -2.39 -0.79
C PHE A 49 5.94 -1.70 0.45
N LEU A 50 6.21 -0.40 0.60
CA LEU A 50 5.71 0.44 1.68
C LEU A 50 4.91 1.61 1.13
N GLY A 51 3.67 1.74 1.59
CA GLY A 51 2.82 2.90 1.34
C GLY A 51 3.11 4.00 2.35
N THR A 52 3.62 5.14 1.89
CA THR A 52 3.92 6.30 2.72
C THR A 52 2.92 7.42 2.48
N ALA A 53 2.70 8.29 3.47
CA ALA A 53 1.90 9.50 3.32
C ALA A 53 2.59 10.70 3.98
N SER A 54 2.68 11.81 3.22
CA SER A 54 3.19 13.09 3.65
C SER A 54 2.12 14.17 3.51
N PHE A 55 2.04 15.07 4.49
CA PHE A 55 1.16 16.24 4.40
C PHE A 55 1.53 17.18 3.24
N VAL A 56 2.81 17.20 2.85
CA VAL A 56 3.32 18.09 1.79
C VAL A 56 3.29 17.41 0.42
N TYR A 57 3.65 16.12 0.36
CA TYR A 57 3.88 15.41 -0.90
C TYR A 57 2.78 14.39 -1.26
N GLY A 58 1.79 14.19 -0.39
CA GLY A 58 0.74 13.20 -0.59
C GLY A 58 1.23 11.77 -0.32
N ALA A 59 0.51 10.78 -0.87
CA ALA A 59 0.87 9.38 -0.74
C ALA A 59 1.82 8.91 -1.84
N ALA A 60 2.64 7.92 -1.51
CA ALA A 60 3.59 7.29 -2.43
C ALA A 60 3.81 5.82 -2.07
N ILE A 61 4.31 5.05 -3.04
CA ILE A 61 4.79 3.69 -2.81
C ILE A 61 6.32 3.69 -2.96
N HIS A 62 6.99 3.06 -2.01
CA HIS A 62 8.42 2.81 -2.05
C HIS A 62 8.69 1.31 -2.05
N ARG A 63 9.70 0.87 -2.80
CA ARG A 63 10.08 -0.55 -2.88
C ARG A 63 11.52 -0.79 -2.48
N SER A 64 11.79 -1.97 -1.92
CA SER A 64 13.12 -2.37 -1.43
C SER A 64 13.32 -3.88 -1.49
N LYS A 65 14.56 -4.34 -1.65
CA LYS A 65 14.93 -5.77 -1.52
C LYS A 65 15.42 -6.13 -0.11
N ASP A 66 15.85 -5.14 0.68
CA ASP A 66 16.60 -5.35 1.93
C ASP A 66 16.03 -4.59 3.15
N LEU A 67 15.05 -3.70 2.93
CA LEU A 67 14.49 -2.77 3.91
C LEU A 67 15.49 -1.74 4.45
N SER A 68 16.59 -1.49 3.74
CA SER A 68 17.53 -0.40 4.00
C SER A 68 17.54 0.62 2.86
N GLU A 69 17.60 0.15 1.62
CA GLU A 69 17.61 1.01 0.44
C GLU A 69 16.23 0.98 -0.23
N PHE A 70 15.65 2.17 -0.43
CA PHE A 70 14.30 2.31 -0.97
C PHE A 70 14.29 3.15 -2.24
N ARG A 71 13.61 2.64 -3.26
CA ARG A 71 13.31 3.39 -4.49
C ARG A 71 11.85 3.83 -4.48
N HIS A 72 11.62 5.09 -4.81
CA HIS A 72 10.28 5.63 -5.08
C HIS A 72 9.70 5.04 -6.37
N VAL A 73 8.42 4.67 -6.36
CA VAL A 73 7.69 4.23 -7.56
C VAL A 73 7.06 5.45 -8.24
N GLU A 74 7.68 5.92 -9.32
CA GLU A 74 7.31 7.18 -9.99
C GLU A 74 5.89 7.13 -10.59
N ALA A 75 5.53 6.02 -11.23
CA ALA A 75 4.20 5.78 -11.78
C ALA A 75 3.27 5.12 -10.74
N GLY A 76 3.28 5.66 -9.50
CA GLY A 76 2.44 5.18 -8.40
C GLY A 76 0.95 5.47 -8.58
N PRO A 77 0.08 4.95 -7.69
CA PRO A 77 -1.35 5.22 -7.71
C PRO A 77 -1.67 6.72 -7.75
N ARG A 78 -2.43 7.15 -8.76
CA ARG A 78 -2.83 8.55 -8.94
C ARG A 78 -4.17 8.64 -9.66
N TYR A 79 -5.06 9.50 -9.17
CA TYR A 79 -6.31 9.81 -9.88
C TYR A 79 -6.05 10.67 -11.12
N PRO A 80 -6.89 10.58 -12.16
CA PRO A 80 -6.80 11.47 -13.32
C PRO A 80 -6.80 12.94 -12.91
N ASP A 81 -6.02 13.74 -13.62
CA ASP A 81 -5.94 15.18 -13.39
C ASP A 81 -7.27 15.88 -13.66
N GLY A 82 -7.56 16.94 -12.90
CA GLY A 82 -8.79 17.72 -13.03
C GLY A 82 -10.03 17.13 -12.34
N GLY A 83 -9.92 15.97 -11.70
CA GLY A 83 -10.98 15.42 -10.86
C GLY A 83 -10.97 15.94 -9.42
N ASP A 84 -12.06 15.71 -8.69
CA ASP A 84 -12.24 16.18 -7.30
C ASP A 84 -11.61 15.26 -6.24
N ARG A 85 -11.14 14.07 -6.64
CA ARG A 85 -10.59 13.07 -5.73
C ARG A 85 -9.13 13.34 -5.42
N LYS A 86 -8.77 13.27 -4.14
CA LYS A 86 -7.39 13.42 -3.66
C LYS A 86 -6.89 12.13 -3.03
N LEU A 87 -5.65 11.79 -3.35
CA LEU A 87 -4.97 10.60 -2.83
C LEU A 87 -3.94 11.05 -1.79
N ASN A 88 -4.30 10.98 -0.52
CA ASN A 88 -3.43 11.36 0.60
C ASN A 88 -2.80 10.15 1.28
N GLN A 89 -3.41 8.96 1.17
CA GLN A 89 -2.97 7.76 1.86
C GLN A 89 -3.21 6.47 1.04
N ILE A 90 -2.25 5.55 1.14
CA ILE A 90 -2.41 4.15 0.77
C ILE A 90 -2.89 3.38 2.00
N TRP A 91 -4.08 2.80 1.95
CA TRP A 91 -4.68 2.08 3.08
C TRP A 91 -4.34 0.60 3.07
N LYS A 92 -4.18 0.02 1.89
CA LYS A 92 -3.84 -1.39 1.74
C LYS A 92 -2.94 -1.60 0.54
N LEU A 93 -1.95 -2.46 0.72
CA LEU A 93 -1.18 -3.05 -0.37
C LEU A 93 -1.36 -4.56 -0.32
N ASP A 94 -1.49 -5.17 -1.50
CA ASP A 94 -1.50 -6.61 -1.66
C ASP A 94 -0.62 -6.98 -2.87
N CYS A 95 0.29 -7.93 -2.68
CA CYS A 95 1.14 -8.45 -3.74
C CYS A 95 0.73 -9.89 -4.05
N SER A 96 -0.36 -10.03 -4.81
CA SER A 96 -0.86 -11.32 -5.29
C SER A 96 0.02 -11.88 -6.43
N HIS A 97 -0.26 -13.11 -6.89
CA HIS A 97 0.62 -13.80 -7.83
C HIS A 97 0.67 -13.12 -9.20
N ASP A 98 -0.48 -12.73 -9.73
CA ASP A 98 -0.60 -12.22 -11.11
C ASP A 98 -0.68 -10.69 -11.19
N ALA A 99 -0.87 -10.01 -10.06
CA ALA A 99 -1.01 -8.55 -10.00
C ALA A 99 -0.83 -8.03 -8.57
N TYR A 100 -0.49 -6.75 -8.47
CA TYR A 100 -0.44 -6.03 -7.19
C TYR A 100 -1.58 -5.03 -7.11
N TYR A 101 -2.08 -4.81 -5.90
CA TYR A 101 -3.25 -3.97 -5.66
C TYR A 101 -2.98 -2.95 -4.55
N ALA A 102 -3.49 -1.74 -4.76
CA ALA A 102 -3.42 -0.64 -3.81
C ALA A 102 -4.82 -0.08 -3.57
N GLY A 103 -5.29 -0.22 -2.34
CA GLY A 103 -6.51 0.43 -1.85
C GLY A 103 -6.15 1.77 -1.23
N VAL A 104 -6.85 2.83 -1.61
CA VAL A 104 -6.48 4.23 -1.29
C VAL A 104 -7.68 5.05 -0.83
N ASP A 105 -7.44 6.31 -0.46
CA ASP A 105 -8.47 7.31 -0.20
C ASP A 105 -9.51 7.39 -1.31
N GLU A 106 -10.70 7.88 -0.98
CA GLU A 106 -11.85 7.98 -1.87
C GLU A 106 -12.25 6.60 -2.43
N ALA A 107 -12.24 5.53 -1.62
CA ALA A 107 -12.58 4.16 -2.07
C ALA A 107 -11.96 3.81 -3.44
N GLY A 108 -10.70 4.19 -3.63
CA GLY A 108 -9.96 3.97 -4.87
C GLY A 108 -9.25 2.63 -4.87
N LEU A 109 -9.25 1.96 -6.01
CA LEU A 109 -8.49 0.74 -6.22
C LEU A 109 -7.59 0.87 -7.44
N PHE A 110 -6.31 0.58 -7.26
CA PHE A 110 -5.31 0.61 -8.31
C PHE A 110 -4.68 -0.77 -8.46
N ARG A 111 -4.26 -1.09 -9.68
CA ARG A 111 -3.64 -2.36 -10.04
C ARG A 111 -2.30 -2.11 -10.71
N SER A 112 -1.35 -2.99 -10.47
CA SER A 112 -0.10 -3.10 -11.23
C SER A 112 0.06 -4.53 -11.74
N THR A 113 0.57 -4.68 -12.96
CA THR A 113 0.87 -5.99 -13.59
C THR A 113 2.32 -6.10 -14.04
N ASP A 114 3.16 -5.13 -13.72
CA ASP A 114 4.56 -5.02 -14.12
C ASP A 114 5.52 -5.10 -12.93
N GLY A 115 5.11 -5.82 -11.88
CA GLY A 115 5.90 -5.95 -10.67
C GLY A 115 5.93 -4.68 -9.81
N GLY A 116 4.88 -3.87 -9.86
CA GLY A 116 4.69 -2.70 -8.99
C GLY A 116 5.40 -1.45 -9.48
N GLU A 117 5.82 -1.42 -10.75
CA GLU A 117 6.53 -0.29 -11.38
C GLU A 117 5.56 0.80 -11.84
N SER A 118 4.41 0.40 -12.39
CA SER A 118 3.33 1.31 -12.77
C SER A 118 1.97 0.84 -12.27
N TRP A 119 1.09 1.80 -11.98
CA TRP A 119 -0.20 1.58 -11.35
C TRP A 119 -1.31 2.28 -12.13
N GLU A 120 -2.33 1.51 -12.50
CA GLU A 120 -3.51 1.99 -13.22
C GLU A 120 -4.78 1.91 -12.34
N PRO A 121 -5.74 2.86 -12.50
CA PRO A 121 -7.00 2.79 -11.78
C PRO A 121 -7.86 1.62 -12.27
N LEU A 122 -8.40 0.83 -11.34
CA LEU A 122 -9.33 -0.25 -11.69
C LEU A 122 -10.75 0.32 -11.83
N SER A 123 -11.22 0.51 -13.06
CA SER A 123 -12.52 1.14 -13.37
C SER A 123 -13.71 0.45 -12.69
N GLY A 124 -13.65 -0.87 -12.51
CA GLY A 124 -14.72 -1.65 -11.87
C GLY A 124 -15.13 -1.14 -10.48
N LEU A 125 -14.20 -0.57 -9.70
CA LEU A 125 -14.51 0.09 -8.43
C LEU A 125 -14.54 1.62 -8.57
N ASN A 126 -13.58 2.19 -9.31
CA ASN A 126 -13.42 3.64 -9.41
C ASN A 126 -14.60 4.33 -10.09
N ASP A 127 -15.24 3.66 -11.04
CA ASP A 127 -16.34 4.18 -11.86
C ASP A 127 -17.64 3.42 -11.57
N HIS A 128 -17.69 2.71 -10.44
CA HIS A 128 -18.85 1.88 -10.10
C HIS A 128 -20.13 2.75 -10.01
N PRO A 129 -21.25 2.36 -10.63
CA PRO A 129 -22.46 3.19 -10.71
C PRO A 129 -23.04 3.62 -9.35
N SER A 130 -22.81 2.82 -8.31
CA SER A 130 -23.30 3.13 -6.96
C SER A 130 -22.37 4.06 -6.16
N ARG A 131 -21.22 4.44 -6.70
CA ARG A 131 -20.17 5.17 -5.97
C ARG A 131 -20.67 6.48 -5.35
N ALA A 132 -21.54 7.19 -6.05
CA ALA A 132 -22.17 8.42 -5.56
C ALA A 132 -23.03 8.23 -4.29
N LYS A 133 -23.34 6.97 -3.92
CA LYS A 133 -24.12 6.59 -2.73
C LYS A 133 -23.24 6.05 -1.60
N TRP A 134 -21.92 5.97 -1.79
CA TRP A 134 -21.02 5.51 -0.74
C TRP A 134 -20.70 6.65 0.21
N PHE A 135 -20.73 6.35 1.51
CA PHE A 135 -20.52 7.35 2.54
C PHE A 135 -19.20 7.08 3.29
N PRO A 136 -18.45 8.14 3.64
CA PRO A 136 -17.24 8.00 4.42
C PRO A 136 -17.55 7.52 5.84
N GLY A 137 -16.60 6.80 6.44
CA GLY A 137 -16.57 6.55 7.88
C GLY A 137 -15.67 7.55 8.61
N ASN A 138 -15.31 7.25 9.88
CA ASN A 138 -14.39 8.09 10.66
C ASN A 138 -12.98 8.21 10.04
N GLY A 139 -12.59 7.25 9.19
CA GLY A 139 -11.34 7.30 8.42
C GLY A 139 -11.45 8.02 7.08
N GLY A 140 -12.61 8.60 6.75
CA GLY A 140 -12.95 9.02 5.39
C GLY A 140 -13.53 7.88 4.55
N LEU A 141 -13.73 8.14 3.26
CA LEU A 141 -14.07 7.10 2.29
C LEU A 141 -12.75 6.48 1.83
N CYS A 142 -12.53 5.19 1.99
CA CYS A 142 -11.27 4.54 1.63
C CYS A 142 -11.47 3.06 1.29
N ALA A 143 -10.57 2.51 0.48
CA ALA A 143 -10.49 1.08 0.21
C ALA A 143 -9.42 0.48 1.14
N HIS A 144 -9.82 -0.04 2.29
CA HIS A 144 -8.90 -0.36 3.38
C HIS A 144 -8.72 -1.86 3.62
N SER A 145 -9.59 -2.69 3.07
CA SER A 145 -9.49 -4.14 3.19
C SER A 145 -9.63 -4.78 1.83
N LEU A 146 -8.53 -5.32 1.31
CA LEU A 146 -8.50 -6.04 0.05
C LEU A 146 -8.25 -7.51 0.34
N LEU A 147 -9.12 -8.37 -0.19
CA LEU A 147 -8.93 -9.81 -0.24
C LEU A 147 -8.99 -10.24 -1.71
N ILE A 148 -7.89 -10.83 -2.18
CA ILE A 148 -7.75 -11.26 -3.57
C ILE A 148 -7.99 -12.77 -3.64
N ASP A 149 -8.98 -13.18 -4.43
CA ASP A 149 -9.25 -14.57 -4.80
C ASP A 149 -8.85 -14.75 -6.27
N ASP A 150 -7.57 -15.06 -6.50
CA ASP A 150 -7.01 -15.26 -7.83
C ASP A 150 -7.70 -16.42 -8.57
N ALA A 151 -8.02 -17.51 -7.86
CA ALA A 151 -8.66 -18.69 -8.45
C ALA A 151 -10.03 -18.39 -9.06
N ARG A 152 -10.79 -17.47 -8.46
CA ARG A 152 -12.10 -17.03 -8.97
C ARG A 152 -12.05 -15.70 -9.68
N ARG A 153 -10.88 -15.07 -9.78
CA ARG A 153 -10.67 -13.71 -10.31
C ARG A 153 -11.59 -12.69 -9.64
N ARG A 154 -11.63 -12.70 -8.30
CA ARG A 154 -12.47 -11.80 -7.49
C ARG A 154 -11.63 -10.98 -6.53
N ILE A 155 -12.08 -9.76 -6.30
CA ILE A 155 -11.53 -8.87 -5.29
C ILE A 155 -12.67 -8.47 -4.37
N HIS A 156 -12.50 -8.71 -3.08
CA HIS A 156 -13.39 -8.17 -2.06
C HIS A 156 -12.74 -6.92 -1.49
N CYS A 157 -13.46 -5.81 -1.57
CA CYS A 157 -13.03 -4.51 -1.06
C CYS A 157 -13.96 -4.09 0.08
N GLY A 158 -13.37 -3.77 1.24
CA GLY A 158 -14.01 -3.09 2.36
C GLY A 158 -13.56 -1.65 2.45
#